data_AF-A0A822E0K2-F1
#
_entry.id   AF-A0A822E0K2-F1
#
_cell.length_a   1.000
_cell.length_b   1.000
_cell.length_c   1.000
_cell.angle_alpha   90.00
_cell.angle_beta   90.00
_cell.angle_gamma   90.00
#
_symmetry.space_group_name_H-M   'P 1'
#
loop_
_entity.id
_entity.type
_entity.pdbx_description
1 polymer ?
#
loop_
_entity_poly.entity_id
_entity_poly.type
_entity_poly.pdbx_seq_one_letter_code
_entity_poly.pdbx_strand_id
1 'polypeptide(L)'
;AALIATLLYKKHAHKEHDNSYKKLAVDFENLAVQILDKFYQVNSQACTKAIIRRIPIWGNATWLDLAVAADAKEFIARRAVQDLLNNIWFGYIDQRTSHMKIIFSTWMILYSGFLHYNYELVQEIDQTTFLDEENKKLNLTEYQTSEKKWIVYRKRPGLKLYFINITRFLHTPYVKYLYNLYFHMIFLLIFSYVILCDFFPLYGFPIDICVSANDSQDHKENFAGKNDNQPSINNSLIRNGYNASTSGSYGFQQHKRPSGTEFVLLIWIFTLVCEEIRQLFSTEAQSKQNAIIAYFKIFWNKLDALAIVLFFIGFTLRFIPITECYCAARIVLSVDLTLWFMRTLDMFAAVKRLGPKLIMIGEMVNDLRFFMTMFIVFVLAFGVSSYSLIHGIQKFSWHLPRNIINHAYWQIFGDLNTLETFSNNYQANGYVAFILLVAYMAVVSILLVNLLIAMF
;
A
#
# COMPACT_ATOMS: atom_id res chain seq x y z
N ALA A 1 -35.31 -4.38 -12.69
CA ALA A 1 -35.66 -5.66 -13.36
C ALA A 1 -34.48 -6.20 -14.18
N ALA A 2 -34.05 -5.50 -15.24
CA ALA A 2 -32.91 -5.96 -16.06
C ALA A 2 -31.64 -6.29 -15.25
N LEU A 3 -31.20 -5.41 -14.35
CA LEU A 3 -30.05 -5.67 -13.46
C LEU A 3 -30.22 -6.89 -12.55
N ILE A 4 -31.45 -7.17 -12.10
CA ILE A 4 -31.74 -8.35 -11.27
C ILE A 4 -31.70 -9.61 -12.12
N ALA A 5 -32.21 -9.55 -13.36
CA ALA A 5 -32.06 -10.64 -14.30
C ALA A 5 -30.57 -10.93 -14.56
N THR A 6 -29.76 -9.90 -14.81
CA THR A 6 -28.29 -10.04 -14.93
C THR A 6 -27.67 -10.71 -13.70
N LEU A 7 -28.04 -10.29 -12.49
CA LEU A 7 -27.57 -10.90 -11.23
C LEU A 7 -27.91 -12.40 -11.15
N LEU A 8 -29.18 -12.74 -11.42
CA LEU A 8 -29.65 -14.12 -11.35
C LEU A 8 -28.95 -14.98 -12.40
N TYR A 9 -28.88 -14.54 -13.65
CA TYR A 9 -28.24 -15.28 -14.73
C TYR A 9 -26.73 -15.45 -14.50
N LYS A 10 -26.01 -14.45 -13.99
CA LYS A 10 -24.60 -14.60 -13.60
C LYS A 10 -24.41 -15.64 -12.49
N LYS A 11 -25.29 -15.64 -11.48
CA LYS A 11 -25.25 -16.65 -10.41
C LYS A 11 -25.55 -18.06 -10.92
N HIS A 12 -26.55 -18.23 -11.80
CA HIS A 12 -26.86 -19.51 -12.43
C HIS A 12 -25.72 -19.99 -13.34
N ALA A 13 -25.15 -19.10 -14.15
CA ALA A 13 -24.00 -19.40 -15.00
C ALA A 13 -22.78 -19.88 -14.20
N HIS A 14 -22.54 -19.31 -13.01
CA HIS A 14 -21.46 -19.77 -12.14
C HIS A 14 -21.75 -21.16 -11.55
N LYS A 15 -23.01 -21.47 -11.25
CA LYS A 15 -23.39 -22.77 -10.66
C LYS A 15 -23.40 -23.91 -11.69
N GLU A 16 -23.88 -23.63 -12.89
CA GLU A 16 -24.10 -24.62 -13.95
C GLU A 16 -22.95 -24.66 -14.97
N HIS A 17 -21.98 -23.75 -14.88
CA HIS A 17 -20.87 -23.58 -15.83
C HIS A 17 -21.30 -23.42 -17.31
N ASP A 18 -22.55 -23.05 -17.56
CA ASP A 18 -23.10 -22.90 -18.91
C ASP A 18 -22.87 -21.47 -19.44
N ASN A 19 -22.32 -21.40 -20.65
CA ASN A 19 -22.05 -20.16 -21.36
C ASN A 19 -23.32 -19.49 -21.91
N SER A 20 -24.43 -20.21 -22.05
CA SER A 20 -25.72 -19.68 -22.53
C SER A 20 -26.27 -18.64 -21.56
N TYR A 21 -26.26 -18.92 -20.26
CA TYR A 21 -26.68 -17.97 -19.24
C TYR A 21 -25.75 -16.75 -19.14
N LYS A 22 -24.45 -16.90 -19.42
CA LYS A 22 -23.53 -15.75 -19.50
C LYS A 22 -23.94 -14.80 -20.61
N LYS A 23 -24.27 -15.32 -21.80
CA LYS A 23 -24.76 -14.51 -22.92
C LYS A 23 -26.04 -13.77 -22.56
N LEU A 24 -27.02 -14.47 -22.02
CA LEU A 24 -28.28 -13.85 -21.56
C LEU A 24 -28.04 -12.76 -20.52
N ALA A 25 -27.14 -12.99 -19.55
CA ALA A 25 -26.81 -11.98 -18.55
C ALA A 25 -26.24 -10.70 -19.18
N VAL A 26 -25.37 -10.84 -20.18
CA VAL A 26 -24.79 -9.73 -20.94
C VAL A 26 -25.87 -9.01 -21.75
N ASP A 27 -26.80 -9.73 -22.37
CA ASP A 27 -27.90 -9.12 -23.12
C ASP A 27 -28.80 -8.25 -22.22
N PHE A 28 -29.13 -8.74 -21.02
CA PHE A 28 -29.89 -7.96 -20.03
C PHE A 28 -29.09 -6.77 -19.48
N GLU A 29 -27.77 -6.91 -19.31
CA GLU A 29 -26.89 -5.80 -18.91
C GLU A 29 -26.90 -4.70 -19.98
N ASN A 30 -26.73 -5.08 -21.24
CA ASN A 30 -26.80 -4.17 -22.40
C ASN A 30 -28.14 -3.45 -22.49
N LEU A 31 -29.25 -4.15 -22.25
CA LEU A 31 -30.59 -3.53 -22.23
C LEU A 31 -30.71 -2.49 -21.11
N ALA A 32 -30.17 -2.78 -19.91
CA ALA A 32 -30.15 -1.84 -18.80
C ALA A 32 -29.31 -0.58 -19.14
N VAL A 33 -28.15 -0.76 -19.76
CA VAL A 33 -27.27 0.33 -20.22
C VAL A 33 -28.00 1.24 -21.22
N GLN A 34 -28.66 0.65 -22.22
CA GLN A 34 -29.38 1.42 -23.24
C GLN A 34 -30.54 2.24 -22.66
N ILE A 35 -31.29 1.67 -21.71
CA ILE A 35 -32.38 2.39 -21.02
C ILE A 35 -31.81 3.54 -20.21
N LEU A 36 -30.73 3.30 -19.46
CA LEU A 36 -30.06 4.33 -18.66
C LEU A 36 -29.60 5.50 -19.55
N ASP A 37 -29.03 5.19 -20.70
CA ASP A 37 -28.55 6.19 -21.65
C ASP A 37 -29.65 7.06 -22.23
N LYS A 38 -30.71 6.44 -22.73
CA LYS A 38 -31.87 7.16 -23.26
C LYS A 38 -32.48 8.03 -22.17
N PHE A 39 -32.58 7.53 -20.94
CA PHE A 39 -33.14 8.30 -19.84
C PHE A 39 -32.25 9.47 -19.43
N TYR A 40 -30.92 9.27 -19.39
CA TYR A 40 -29.96 10.32 -19.08
C TYR A 40 -29.96 11.44 -20.13
N GLN A 41 -30.10 11.09 -21.41
CA GLN A 41 -30.22 12.06 -22.50
C GLN A 41 -31.48 12.93 -22.41
N VAL A 42 -32.61 12.35 -21.97
CA VAL A 42 -33.87 13.08 -21.81
C VAL A 42 -33.82 13.98 -20.57
N ASN A 43 -33.39 13.44 -19.42
CA ASN A 43 -33.30 14.21 -18.19
C ASN A 43 -32.21 13.67 -17.26
N SER A 44 -31.05 14.34 -17.27
CA SER A 44 -29.90 14.00 -16.42
C SER A 44 -30.24 14.05 -14.92
N GLN A 45 -30.96 15.08 -14.45
CA GLN A 45 -31.28 15.26 -13.03
C GLN A 45 -32.31 14.24 -12.52
N ALA A 46 -33.33 13.92 -13.31
CA ALA A 46 -34.28 12.87 -12.93
C ALA A 46 -33.62 11.48 -12.94
N CYS A 47 -32.67 11.27 -13.86
CA CYS A 47 -31.91 10.03 -13.95
C CYS A 47 -31.02 9.80 -12.74
N THR A 48 -30.23 10.79 -12.31
CA THR A 48 -29.40 10.67 -11.10
C THR A 48 -30.23 10.39 -9.85
N LYS A 49 -31.39 11.04 -9.70
CA LYS A 49 -32.35 10.76 -8.62
C LYS A 49 -32.91 9.34 -8.67
N ALA A 50 -33.24 8.83 -9.87
CA ALA A 50 -33.77 7.48 -10.01
C ALA A 50 -32.75 6.40 -9.65
N ILE A 51 -31.45 6.62 -9.96
CA ILE A 51 -30.38 5.65 -9.67
C ILE A 51 -30.22 5.41 -8.17
N ILE A 52 -30.30 6.47 -7.36
CA ILE A 52 -30.15 6.40 -5.88
C ILE A 52 -31.45 6.08 -5.15
N ARG A 53 -32.59 6.09 -5.86
CA ARG A 53 -33.89 5.82 -5.25
C ARG A 53 -33.98 4.36 -4.80
N ARG A 54 -34.41 4.14 -3.55
CA ARG A 54 -34.69 2.78 -3.05
C ARG A 54 -35.98 2.23 -3.64
N ILE A 55 -35.99 0.94 -3.97
CA ILE A 55 -37.15 0.29 -4.57
C ILE A 55 -37.75 -0.72 -3.59
N PRO A 56 -38.98 -0.51 -3.10
CA PRO A 56 -39.56 -1.37 -2.07
C PRO A 56 -39.85 -2.79 -2.57
N ILE A 57 -40.22 -2.94 -3.85
CA ILE A 57 -40.52 -4.24 -4.47
C ILE A 57 -39.30 -5.18 -4.46
N TRP A 58 -38.08 -4.62 -4.42
CA TRP A 58 -36.82 -5.36 -4.49
C TRP A 58 -36.00 -5.20 -3.21
N GLY A 59 -36.67 -5.12 -2.04
CA GLY A 59 -36.00 -5.11 -0.74
C GLY A 59 -35.31 -3.80 -0.39
N ASN A 60 -35.83 -2.66 -0.86
CA ASN A 60 -35.27 -1.31 -0.65
C ASN A 60 -33.84 -1.12 -1.21
N ALA A 61 -33.47 -1.91 -2.23
CA ALA A 61 -32.21 -1.75 -2.95
C ALA A 61 -32.28 -0.60 -3.98
N THR A 62 -31.17 0.09 -4.19
CA THR A 62 -31.00 1.08 -5.26
C THR A 62 -30.58 0.43 -6.58
N TRP A 63 -30.66 1.15 -7.71
CA TRP A 63 -30.12 0.62 -8.97
C TRP A 63 -28.61 0.39 -8.88
N LEU A 64 -27.91 1.25 -8.13
CA LEU A 64 -26.48 1.12 -7.91
C LEU A 64 -26.13 -0.13 -7.09
N ASP A 65 -26.86 -0.40 -6.00
CA ASP A 65 -26.65 -1.60 -5.19
C ASP A 65 -26.87 -2.89 -6.00
N LEU A 66 -27.91 -2.90 -6.85
CA LEU A 66 -28.20 -4.03 -7.74
C LEU A 66 -27.12 -4.22 -8.80
N ALA A 67 -26.59 -3.12 -9.37
CA ALA A 67 -25.52 -3.17 -10.36
C ALA A 67 -24.20 -3.70 -9.73
N VAL A 68 -23.86 -3.25 -8.52
CA VAL A 68 -22.69 -3.74 -7.77
C VAL A 68 -22.85 -5.21 -7.40
N ALA A 69 -24.02 -5.60 -6.89
CA ALA A 69 -24.30 -7.01 -6.57
C ALA A 69 -24.21 -7.92 -7.81
N ALA A 70 -24.59 -7.42 -8.98
CA ALA A 70 -24.54 -8.13 -10.26
C ALA A 70 -23.16 -8.08 -10.96
N ASP A 71 -22.16 -7.41 -10.40
CA ASP A 71 -20.89 -7.10 -11.07
C ASP A 71 -21.09 -6.58 -12.50
N ALA A 72 -22.03 -5.63 -12.66
CA ALA A 72 -22.41 -5.04 -13.94
C ALA A 72 -21.48 -3.88 -14.32
N LYS A 73 -20.25 -4.22 -14.74
CA LYS A 73 -19.17 -3.27 -15.00
C LYS A 73 -19.52 -2.25 -16.08
N GLU A 74 -20.22 -2.65 -17.15
CA GLU A 74 -20.58 -1.76 -18.25
C GLU A 74 -21.62 -0.71 -17.81
N PHE A 75 -22.58 -1.14 -16.98
CA PHE A 75 -23.56 -0.24 -16.38
C PHE A 75 -22.90 0.81 -15.49
N ILE A 76 -21.97 0.39 -14.62
CA ILE A 76 -21.25 1.30 -13.71
C ILE A 76 -20.33 2.26 -14.48
N ALA A 77 -19.72 1.80 -15.58
CA ALA A 77 -18.85 2.63 -16.42
C ALA A 77 -19.61 3.74 -17.17
N ARG A 78 -20.95 3.72 -17.18
CA ARG A 78 -21.75 4.69 -17.92
C ARG A 78 -21.67 6.09 -17.32
N ARG A 79 -21.70 7.12 -18.20
CA ARG A 79 -21.55 8.53 -17.81
C ARG A 79 -22.52 8.97 -16.70
N ALA A 80 -23.79 8.53 -16.76
CA ALA A 80 -24.79 8.87 -15.75
C ALA A 80 -24.37 8.43 -14.32
N VAL A 81 -23.83 7.21 -14.19
CA VAL A 81 -23.36 6.66 -12.91
C VAL A 81 -22.04 7.33 -12.50
N GLN A 82 -21.12 7.56 -13.44
CA GLN A 82 -19.86 8.24 -13.15
C GLN A 82 -20.05 9.69 -12.69
N ASP A 83 -20.96 10.44 -13.31
CA ASP A 83 -21.30 11.81 -12.90
C ASP A 83 -21.94 11.81 -11.50
N LEU A 84 -22.82 10.85 -11.21
CA LEU A 84 -23.40 10.64 -9.88
C LEU A 84 -22.32 10.33 -8.83
N LEU A 85 -21.42 9.37 -9.10
CA LEU A 85 -20.33 9.02 -8.18
C LEU A 85 -19.39 10.22 -7.96
N ASN A 86 -19.14 11.02 -9.00
CA ASN A 86 -18.37 12.26 -8.90
C ASN A 86 -19.10 13.30 -8.04
N ASN A 87 -20.43 13.42 -8.16
CA ASN A 87 -21.26 14.28 -7.30
C ASN A 87 -21.18 13.84 -5.83
N ILE A 88 -21.27 12.53 -5.56
CA ILE A 88 -21.13 11.97 -4.22
C ILE A 88 -19.70 12.22 -3.68
N TRP A 89 -18.68 12.07 -4.52
CA TRP A 89 -17.27 12.27 -4.14
C TRP A 89 -16.94 13.72 -3.75
N PHE A 90 -17.42 14.71 -4.51
CA PHE A 90 -17.21 16.12 -4.21
C PHE A 90 -18.21 16.70 -3.20
N GLY A 91 -19.31 15.98 -2.92
CA GLY A 91 -20.34 16.40 -1.98
C GLY A 91 -20.84 17.81 -2.31
N TYR A 92 -20.82 18.71 -1.33
CA TYR A 92 -21.31 20.08 -1.44
C TYR A 92 -20.41 21.03 -2.26
N ILE A 93 -19.20 20.59 -2.63
CA ILE A 93 -18.23 21.42 -3.35
C ILE A 93 -18.57 21.41 -4.85
N ASP A 94 -18.61 22.59 -5.48
CA ASP A 94 -18.81 22.67 -6.92
C ASP A 94 -17.64 22.01 -7.68
N GLN A 95 -17.96 21.11 -8.60
CA GLN A 95 -17.00 20.32 -9.38
C GLN A 95 -16.13 21.19 -10.31
N ARG A 96 -16.58 22.41 -10.63
CA ARG A 96 -15.81 23.36 -11.45
C ARG A 96 -14.65 24.00 -10.69
N THR A 97 -14.62 23.87 -9.37
CA THR A 97 -13.53 24.41 -8.56
C THR A 97 -12.21 23.71 -8.87
N SER A 98 -11.14 24.48 -9.07
CA SER A 98 -9.81 23.91 -9.32
C SER A 98 -9.34 23.10 -8.11
N HIS A 99 -8.84 21.88 -8.35
CA HIS A 99 -8.27 21.01 -7.33
C HIS A 99 -7.25 21.73 -6.44
N MET A 100 -6.45 22.65 -6.99
CA MET A 100 -5.47 23.41 -6.22
C MET A 100 -6.10 24.31 -5.17
N LYS A 101 -7.27 24.89 -5.44
CA LYS A 101 -8.00 25.71 -4.47
C LYS A 101 -8.50 24.85 -3.31
N ILE A 102 -8.98 23.63 -3.60
CA ILE A 102 -9.43 22.68 -2.58
C ILE A 102 -8.25 22.22 -1.71
N ILE A 103 -7.12 21.89 -2.33
CA ILE A 103 -5.88 21.49 -1.64
C ILE A 103 -5.41 22.59 -0.67
N PHE A 104 -5.29 23.83 -1.17
CA PHE A 104 -4.90 24.97 -0.33
C PHE A 104 -5.91 25.23 0.80
N SER A 105 -7.20 25.09 0.50
CA SER A 105 -8.27 25.21 1.48
C SER A 105 -8.28 24.11 2.55
N THR A 106 -7.70 22.95 2.26
CA THR A 106 -7.58 21.84 3.21
C THR A 106 -6.47 22.13 4.22
N TRP A 107 -5.37 22.75 3.76
CA TRP A 107 -4.30 23.24 4.64
C TRP A 107 -4.74 24.44 5.49
N MET A 108 -5.53 25.34 4.90
CA MET A 108 -6.05 26.53 5.59
C MET A 108 -7.57 26.45 5.69
N ILE A 109 -8.07 25.76 6.72
CA ILE A 109 -9.50 25.45 6.90
C ILE A 109 -10.39 26.71 6.84
N LEU A 110 -9.91 27.86 7.31
CA LEU A 110 -10.64 29.13 7.25
C LEU A 110 -10.88 29.63 5.81
N TYR A 111 -10.05 29.24 4.85
CA TYR A 111 -10.29 29.56 3.45
C TYR A 111 -11.50 28.81 2.87
N SER A 112 -11.87 27.67 3.46
CA SER A 112 -12.93 26.81 2.94
C SER A 112 -14.31 27.47 2.96
N GLY A 113 -14.57 28.39 3.90
CA GLY A 113 -15.85 29.08 3.96
C GLY A 113 -16.10 30.03 2.78
N PHE A 114 -15.06 30.35 1.99
CA PHE A 114 -15.15 31.19 0.78
C PHE A 114 -15.26 30.40 -0.53
N LEU A 115 -15.20 29.06 -0.50
CA LEU A 115 -15.40 28.23 -1.68
C LEU A 115 -16.84 28.36 -2.21
N HIS A 116 -17.02 28.11 -3.52
CA HIS A 116 -18.35 28.03 -4.11
C HIS A 116 -18.95 26.65 -3.80
N TYR A 117 -20.11 26.65 -3.15
CA TYR A 117 -20.83 25.43 -2.77
C TYR A 117 -22.10 25.29 -3.61
N ASN A 118 -22.28 24.12 -4.22
CA ASN A 118 -23.49 23.80 -4.97
C ASN A 118 -24.52 23.20 -4.00
N TYR A 119 -25.42 24.06 -3.52
CA TYR A 119 -26.41 23.69 -2.52
C TYR A 119 -27.58 22.89 -3.12
N GLU A 120 -28.01 23.19 -4.34
CA GLU A 120 -29.25 22.63 -4.92
C GLU A 120 -29.14 21.12 -5.18
N LEU A 121 -28.03 20.66 -5.77
CA LEU A 121 -27.88 19.28 -6.18
C LEU A 121 -27.78 18.30 -4.99
N VAL A 122 -27.07 18.69 -3.93
CA VAL A 122 -26.83 17.81 -2.78
C VAL A 122 -28.03 17.78 -1.84
N GLN A 123 -28.76 18.90 -1.70
CA GLN A 123 -29.95 18.95 -0.86
C GLN A 123 -31.05 18.02 -1.38
N GLU A 124 -31.12 17.80 -2.70
CA GLU A 124 -32.02 16.83 -3.32
C GLU A 124 -31.57 15.37 -3.10
N ILE A 125 -30.25 15.10 -3.09
CA ILE A 125 -29.67 13.77 -2.77
C ILE A 125 -29.91 13.44 -1.29
N ASP A 126 -29.66 14.41 -0.40
CA ASP A 126 -29.94 14.29 1.03
C ASP A 126 -31.43 14.05 1.25
N GLN A 127 -32.33 14.85 0.67
CA GLN A 127 -33.78 14.66 0.81
C GLN A 127 -34.26 13.28 0.37
N THR A 128 -33.78 12.78 -0.78
CA THR A 128 -34.17 11.44 -1.24
C THR A 128 -33.68 10.35 -0.29
N THR A 129 -32.53 10.56 0.35
CA THR A 129 -32.01 9.64 1.39
C THR A 129 -32.78 9.76 2.71
N PHE A 130 -33.15 10.97 3.15
CA PHE A 130 -33.84 11.26 4.40
C PHE A 130 -35.33 10.89 4.38
N LEU A 131 -36.04 11.17 3.27
CA LEU A 131 -37.45 10.77 3.10
C LEU A 131 -37.62 9.24 3.21
N ASP A 132 -36.57 8.46 2.93
CA ASP A 132 -36.57 7.02 3.02
C ASP A 132 -36.24 6.47 4.42
N GLU A 133 -35.47 7.18 5.26
CA GLU A 133 -35.31 6.84 6.69
C GLU A 133 -36.59 7.12 7.49
N GLU A 134 -37.28 8.20 7.16
CA GLU A 134 -38.47 8.68 7.86
C GLU A 134 -39.76 7.96 7.42
N ASN A 135 -39.78 7.39 6.21
CA ASN A 135 -40.84 6.46 5.75
C ASN A 135 -40.92 5.17 6.58
N LYS A 136 -39.94 4.90 7.44
CA LYS A 136 -40.01 3.85 8.46
C LYS A 136 -40.74 4.29 9.73
N LYS A 137 -41.07 5.59 9.87
CA LYS A 137 -41.59 6.18 11.12
C LYS A 137 -42.94 6.89 11.02
N LEU A 138 -43.29 7.70 10.02
CA LEU A 138 -44.52 8.50 10.13
C LEU A 138 -45.22 8.77 8.79
N ASN A 139 -46.44 8.25 8.66
CA ASN A 139 -47.37 8.64 7.62
C ASN A 139 -47.99 10.02 7.93
N LEU A 140 -48.04 10.87 6.90
CA LEU A 140 -49.06 11.89 6.60
C LEU A 140 -49.15 13.26 7.32
N THR A 141 -48.16 13.74 8.09
CA THR A 141 -48.17 15.13 8.60
C THR A 141 -46.99 16.03 8.19
N GLU A 142 -46.09 15.54 7.34
CA GLU A 142 -44.73 16.10 7.24
C GLU A 142 -44.47 17.06 6.08
N TYR A 143 -45.38 17.12 5.10
CA TYR A 143 -45.18 17.95 3.90
C TYR A 143 -45.14 19.45 4.23
N GLN A 144 -45.92 19.90 5.24
CA GLN A 144 -45.93 21.30 5.70
C GLN A 144 -44.76 21.67 6.61
N THR A 145 -44.11 20.70 7.26
CA THR A 145 -42.97 20.93 8.16
C THR A 145 -41.66 21.04 7.38
N SER A 146 -41.54 20.29 6.28
CA SER A 146 -40.41 20.36 5.37
C SER A 146 -40.27 21.76 4.77
N GLU A 147 -41.33 22.32 4.17
CA GLU A 147 -41.34 23.67 3.57
C GLU A 147 -40.89 24.77 4.56
N LYS A 148 -41.27 24.66 5.83
CA LYS A 148 -40.83 25.57 6.90
C LYS A 148 -39.35 25.41 7.25
N LYS A 149 -38.78 24.20 7.16
CA LYS A 149 -37.33 23.96 7.28
C LYS A 149 -36.56 24.64 6.13
N TRP A 150 -37.05 24.55 4.88
CA TRP A 150 -36.42 25.16 3.69
C TRP A 150 -36.28 26.68 3.79
N ILE A 151 -37.31 27.37 4.28
CA ILE A 151 -37.32 28.83 4.42
C ILE A 151 -36.30 29.30 5.49
N VAL A 152 -36.06 28.50 6.54
CA VAL A 152 -35.11 28.81 7.61
C VAL A 152 -33.64 28.68 7.18
N TYR A 153 -33.32 27.88 6.15
CA TYR A 153 -31.96 27.82 5.58
C TYR A 153 -31.59 29.08 4.78
N ARG A 154 -32.59 29.76 4.18
CA ARG A 154 -32.39 30.93 3.32
C ARG A 154 -32.11 32.23 4.10
N LYS A 155 -32.42 32.30 5.40
CA LYS A 155 -32.36 33.52 6.24
C LYS A 155 -31.40 33.38 7.44
N ARG A 156 -30.14 32.94 7.24
CA ARG A 156 -29.14 32.88 8.34
C ARG A 156 -28.04 33.93 8.16
N PRO A 157 -27.52 34.54 9.25
CA PRO A 157 -26.48 35.56 9.18
C PRO A 157 -25.18 34.99 8.60
N GLY A 158 -24.44 35.80 7.85
CA GLY A 158 -23.28 35.37 7.06
C GLY A 158 -22.22 34.58 7.85
N LEU A 159 -21.98 34.93 9.11
CA LEU A 159 -20.99 34.24 9.96
C LEU A 159 -21.43 32.82 10.35
N LYS A 160 -22.72 32.61 10.66
CA LYS A 160 -23.24 31.26 10.92
C LYS A 160 -23.23 30.42 9.65
N LEU A 161 -23.52 31.01 8.49
CA LEU A 161 -23.44 30.32 7.21
C LEU A 161 -21.99 29.90 6.88
N TYR A 162 -21.01 30.76 7.19
CA TYR A 162 -19.59 30.47 7.02
C TYR A 162 -19.12 29.26 7.85
N PHE A 163 -19.44 29.21 9.16
CA PHE A 163 -19.09 28.04 9.99
C PHE A 163 -19.78 26.76 9.52
N ILE A 164 -21.04 26.86 9.08
CA ILE A 164 -21.74 25.71 8.51
C ILE A 164 -21.03 25.24 7.23
N ASN A 165 -20.60 26.14 6.36
CA ASN A 165 -19.85 25.78 5.14
C ASN A 165 -18.54 25.05 5.46
N ILE A 166 -17.81 25.48 6.50
CA ILE A 166 -16.61 24.77 6.98
C ILE A 166 -16.97 23.35 7.44
N THR A 167 -18.01 23.18 8.26
CA THR A 167 -18.40 21.84 8.73
C THR A 167 -18.79 20.93 7.57
N ARG A 168 -19.51 21.45 6.56
CA ARG A 168 -19.86 20.69 5.35
C ARG A 168 -18.62 20.31 4.56
N PHE A 169 -17.67 21.22 4.41
CA PHE A 169 -16.39 20.96 3.76
C PHE A 169 -15.64 19.80 4.41
N LEU A 170 -15.57 19.76 5.74
CA LEU A 170 -14.95 18.67 6.49
C LEU A 170 -15.72 17.33 6.38
N HIS A 171 -17.03 17.38 6.17
CA HIS A 171 -17.84 16.19 5.96
C HIS A 171 -17.70 15.59 4.55
N THR A 172 -17.27 16.38 3.56
CA THR A 172 -17.07 15.95 2.17
C THR A 172 -16.07 14.80 2.06
N PRO A 173 -16.39 13.70 1.34
CA PRO A 173 -15.53 12.52 1.26
C PRO A 173 -14.17 12.81 0.60
N TYR A 174 -14.14 13.65 -0.45
CA TYR A 174 -12.86 14.07 -1.04
C TYR A 174 -11.91 14.75 -0.04
N VAL A 175 -12.44 15.60 0.84
CA VAL A 175 -11.65 16.30 1.86
C VAL A 175 -11.17 15.31 2.93
N LYS A 176 -12.02 14.37 3.36
CA LYS A 176 -11.61 13.28 4.27
C LYS A 176 -10.48 12.44 3.67
N TYR A 177 -10.56 12.12 2.38
CA TYR A 177 -9.49 11.43 1.66
C TYR A 177 -8.18 12.25 1.65
N LEU A 178 -8.25 13.56 1.40
CA LEU A 178 -7.05 14.42 1.45
C LEU A 178 -6.43 14.46 2.84
N TYR A 179 -7.24 14.58 3.91
CA TYR A 179 -6.72 14.48 5.27
C TYR A 179 -6.08 13.13 5.55
N ASN A 180 -6.73 12.02 5.17
CA ASN A 180 -6.16 10.69 5.32
C ASN A 180 -4.79 10.59 4.64
N LEU A 181 -4.66 11.12 3.43
CA LEU A 181 -3.38 11.17 2.71
C LEU A 181 -2.32 12.00 3.46
N TYR A 182 -2.66 13.20 3.94
CA TYR A 182 -1.71 14.03 4.69
C TYR A 182 -1.28 13.39 6.00
N PHE A 183 -2.23 12.87 6.77
CA PHE A 183 -1.95 12.18 8.02
C PHE A 183 -1.10 10.93 7.80
N HIS A 184 -1.34 10.16 6.73
CA HIS A 184 -0.50 9.02 6.37
C HIS A 184 0.93 9.43 6.02
N MET A 185 1.13 10.51 5.27
CA MET A 185 2.47 11.02 4.97
C MET A 185 3.20 11.50 6.23
N ILE A 186 2.49 12.14 7.18
CA ILE A 186 3.04 12.55 8.48
C ILE A 186 3.41 11.32 9.31
N PHE A 187 2.55 10.31 9.34
CA PHE A 187 2.81 9.03 10.00
C PHE A 187 4.09 8.38 9.48
N LEU A 188 4.27 8.29 8.16
CA LEU A 188 5.48 7.76 7.55
C LEU A 188 6.73 8.56 7.91
N LEU A 189 6.61 9.90 7.97
CA LEU A 189 7.71 10.76 8.38
C LEU A 189 8.10 10.54 9.84
N ILE A 190 7.11 10.48 10.74
CA ILE A 190 7.33 10.21 12.17
C ILE A 190 7.94 8.81 12.35
N PHE A 191 7.42 7.80 11.67
CA PHE A 191 7.95 6.44 11.77
C PHE A 191 9.39 6.34 11.23
N SER A 192 9.66 6.97 10.09
CA SER A 192 11.01 7.09 9.52
C SER A 192 11.97 7.78 10.50
N TYR A 193 11.55 8.91 11.09
CA TYR A 193 12.33 9.63 12.11
C TYR A 193 12.62 8.75 13.33
N VAL A 194 11.62 8.02 13.84
CA VAL A 194 11.79 7.11 14.97
C VAL A 194 12.86 6.06 14.65
N ILE A 195 12.78 5.36 13.51
CA ILE A 195 13.74 4.30 13.16
C ILE A 195 15.16 4.84 12.95
N LEU A 196 15.29 6.01 12.31
CA LEU A 196 16.59 6.58 11.93
C LEU A 196 17.28 7.31 13.08
N CYS A 197 16.54 8.09 13.87
CA CYS A 197 17.11 9.07 14.80
C CYS A 197 16.83 8.77 16.28
N ASP A 198 15.71 8.12 16.61
CA ASP A 198 15.22 8.04 18.00
C ASP A 198 15.11 6.60 18.54
N PHE A 199 15.43 5.59 17.72
CA PHE A 199 15.38 4.20 18.13
C PHE A 199 16.62 3.83 18.95
N PHE A 200 16.56 4.12 20.25
CA PHE A 200 17.62 3.80 21.21
C PHE A 200 17.35 2.48 21.96
N PRO A 201 18.41 1.74 22.35
CA PRO A 201 18.26 0.54 23.16
C PRO A 201 17.80 0.93 24.58
N LEU A 202 16.78 0.23 25.09
CA LEU A 202 16.21 0.48 26.43
C LEU A 202 17.17 0.05 27.56
N TYR A 203 18.13 -0.81 27.25
CA TYR A 203 19.16 -1.30 28.15
C TYR A 203 20.52 -0.86 27.61
N GLY A 204 21.44 -0.46 28.51
CA GLY A 204 22.75 0.09 28.15
C GLY A 204 23.69 -0.93 27.53
N PHE A 205 23.42 -1.32 26.28
CA PHE A 205 24.30 -2.17 25.47
C PHE A 205 25.20 -1.30 24.57
N PRO A 206 26.44 -1.74 24.29
CA PRO A 206 27.28 -1.07 23.30
C PRO A 206 26.61 -1.15 21.93
N ILE A 207 26.43 0.01 21.29
CA ILE A 207 25.64 0.22 20.06
C ILE A 207 26.29 -0.45 18.83
N ASP A 208 27.60 -0.74 18.90
CA ASP A 208 28.41 -1.14 17.75
C ASP A 208 28.15 -2.56 17.21
N ILE A 209 27.32 -3.37 17.88
CA ILE A 209 27.15 -4.79 17.51
C ILE A 209 26.18 -4.97 16.32
N CYS A 210 25.18 -4.09 16.14
CA CYS A 210 24.17 -4.30 15.08
C CYS A 210 24.64 -3.86 13.67
N VAL A 211 25.77 -3.15 13.55
CA VAL A 211 26.28 -2.61 12.26
C VAL A 211 27.63 -3.22 11.89
N SER A 212 28.41 -3.71 12.86
CA SER A 212 29.76 -4.20 12.58
C SER A 212 29.77 -5.69 12.25
N ALA A 213 29.55 -6.02 10.97
CA ALA A 213 29.92 -7.33 10.42
C ALA A 213 30.96 -7.26 9.31
N ASN A 214 31.28 -6.08 8.73
CA ASN A 214 32.17 -6.01 7.57
C ASN A 214 33.40 -5.08 7.68
N ASP A 215 33.52 -4.19 8.67
CA ASP A 215 34.64 -3.23 8.69
C ASP A 215 35.97 -3.80 9.26
N SER A 216 36.06 -5.12 9.45
CA SER A 216 37.26 -5.76 10.02
C SER A 216 38.26 -6.30 8.99
N GLN A 217 37.98 -6.24 7.68
CA GLN A 217 38.89 -6.77 6.65
C GLN A 217 39.69 -5.69 5.89
N ASP A 218 39.26 -4.42 5.86
CA ASP A 218 39.91 -3.42 5.00
C ASP A 218 41.12 -2.69 5.63
N HIS A 219 41.44 -2.95 6.91
CA HIS A 219 42.55 -2.24 7.60
C HIS A 219 43.85 -3.03 7.77
N LYS A 220 44.03 -4.20 7.14
CA LYS A 220 45.26 -5.00 7.26
C LYS A 220 46.21 -5.02 6.04
N GLU A 221 45.90 -4.38 4.92
CA GLU A 221 46.78 -4.43 3.73
C GLU A 221 47.72 -3.23 3.54
N ASN A 222 47.59 -2.16 4.32
CA ASN A 222 48.47 -1.00 4.18
C ASN A 222 49.40 -0.86 5.38
N PHE A 223 50.45 -1.69 5.48
CA PHE A 223 51.76 -1.33 6.06
C PHE A 223 52.71 -2.53 5.97
N ALA A 224 53.25 -2.78 4.77
CA ALA A 224 54.42 -3.63 4.58
C ALA A 224 55.48 -2.85 3.78
N GLY A 225 56.54 -2.42 4.47
CA GLY A 225 57.76 -1.92 3.83
C GLY A 225 58.55 -0.91 4.65
N LYS A 226 59.44 -1.35 5.55
CA LYS A 226 60.91 -1.17 5.43
C LYS A 226 61.66 -1.71 6.66
N ASN A 227 62.79 -2.30 6.33
CA ASN A 227 63.78 -3.09 7.07
C ASN A 227 64.56 -2.46 8.27
N ASP A 228 65.01 -3.41 9.12
CA ASP A 228 66.28 -3.58 9.85
C ASP A 228 66.67 -2.69 11.06
N ASN A 229 66.65 -3.29 12.28
CA ASN A 229 67.82 -3.57 13.15
C ASN A 229 67.41 -4.08 14.57
N GLN A 230 67.97 -5.23 14.98
CA GLN A 230 67.87 -5.95 16.29
C GLN A 230 68.56 -5.20 17.46
N PRO A 231 68.49 -5.62 18.77
CA PRO A 231 68.13 -6.95 19.31
C PRO A 231 67.20 -6.98 20.56
N SER A 232 66.88 -8.23 20.94
CA SER A 232 66.20 -8.75 22.14
C SER A 232 66.48 -8.06 23.48
N ILE A 233 65.43 -7.88 24.32
CA ILE A 233 65.46 -8.01 25.79
C ILE A 233 64.03 -8.28 26.33
N ASN A 234 63.93 -9.40 27.05
CA ASN A 234 63.05 -9.77 28.17
C ASN A 234 61.51 -9.73 28.07
N ASN A 235 60.96 -10.95 28.04
CA ASN A 235 59.73 -11.32 28.73
C ASN A 235 59.82 -10.99 30.24
N SER A 236 58.82 -10.28 30.72
CA SER A 236 58.23 -10.25 32.07
C SER A 236 58.01 -8.81 32.49
N LEU A 237 56.75 -8.42 32.60
CA LEU A 237 56.19 -7.70 33.75
C LEU A 237 54.79 -7.17 33.38
N ILE A 238 53.82 -7.68 34.14
CA ILE A 238 52.63 -6.95 34.59
C ILE A 238 51.49 -6.82 33.56
N ARG A 239 50.71 -7.91 33.53
CA ARG A 239 49.25 -7.86 33.69
C ARG A 239 48.87 -6.69 34.61
N ASN A 240 48.25 -5.64 34.07
CA ASN A 240 47.16 -4.84 34.68
C ASN A 240 46.95 -3.54 33.88
N GLY A 241 45.68 -3.24 33.55
CA GLY A 241 45.27 -1.90 33.12
C GLY A 241 44.61 -1.82 31.75
N TYR A 242 43.47 -2.50 31.55
CA TYR A 242 42.50 -2.08 30.54
C TYR A 242 41.80 -0.81 31.05
N ASN A 243 42.48 0.33 30.98
CA ASN A 243 41.85 1.64 31.06
C ASN A 243 41.37 2.01 29.65
N ALA A 244 40.21 1.49 29.27
CA ALA A 244 39.42 2.03 28.17
C ALA A 244 38.74 3.32 28.65
N SER A 245 39.51 4.39 28.71
CA SER A 245 39.02 5.75 28.94
C SER A 245 39.53 6.63 27.81
N THR A 246 38.94 6.43 26.64
CA THR A 246 38.86 7.42 25.57
C THR A 246 37.46 7.35 24.99
N SER A 247 36.51 7.78 25.83
CA SER A 247 35.15 8.08 25.44
C SER A 247 35.18 9.23 24.45
N GLY A 248 35.19 8.90 23.16
CA GLY A 248 34.85 9.83 22.10
C GLY A 248 33.44 10.36 22.37
N SER A 249 33.37 11.67 22.55
CA SER A 249 32.18 12.45 22.86
C SER A 249 31.15 12.39 21.73
N TYR A 250 30.37 11.32 21.66
CA TYR A 250 29.02 11.34 21.10
C TYR A 250 28.04 11.19 22.26
N GLY A 251 27.53 12.32 22.75
CA GLY A 251 26.50 12.36 23.77
C GLY A 251 25.17 11.85 23.22
N PHE A 252 25.03 10.55 23.04
CA PHE A 252 23.74 9.93 22.82
C PHE A 252 23.05 9.74 24.17
N GLN A 253 21.93 10.45 24.35
CA GLN A 253 21.17 10.43 25.60
C GLN A 253 20.65 9.01 25.87
N GLN A 254 21.07 8.41 26.99
CA GLN A 254 20.51 7.15 27.47
C GLN A 254 19.08 7.40 27.97
N HIS A 255 18.08 6.98 27.21
CA HIS A 255 16.69 7.05 27.64
C HIS A 255 16.26 5.70 28.25
N LYS A 256 16.05 5.66 29.57
CA LYS A 256 15.48 4.50 30.28
C LYS A 256 13.99 4.27 29.95
N ARG A 257 13.39 5.11 29.10
CA ARG A 257 11.98 5.10 28.71
C ARG A 257 11.86 5.34 27.21
N PRO A 258 10.81 4.82 26.54
CA PRO A 258 10.55 5.16 25.14
C PRO A 258 10.43 6.68 24.96
N SER A 259 10.97 7.19 23.87
CA SER A 259 10.91 8.62 23.54
C SER A 259 9.45 9.04 23.32
N GLY A 260 9.15 10.33 23.52
CA GLY A 260 7.80 10.86 23.29
C GLY A 260 7.30 10.61 21.87
N THR A 261 8.20 10.61 20.88
CA THR A 261 7.89 10.32 19.47
C THR A 261 7.47 8.87 19.25
N GLU A 262 8.09 7.92 19.96
CA GLU A 262 7.72 6.51 19.94
C GLU A 262 6.36 6.27 20.58
N PHE A 263 6.04 7.01 21.64
CA PHE A 263 4.72 6.96 22.25
C PHE A 263 3.63 7.51 21.31
N VAL A 264 3.93 8.59 20.58
CA VAL A 264 3.06 9.10 19.51
C VAL A 264 2.87 8.05 18.42
N LEU A 265 3.93 7.37 17.98
CA LEU A 265 3.84 6.30 16.99
C LEU A 265 2.97 5.13 17.48
N LEU A 266 3.11 4.73 18.74
CA LEU A 266 2.29 3.67 19.35
C LEU A 266 0.80 4.04 19.41
N ILE A 267 0.49 5.26 19.83
CA ILE A 267 -0.90 5.76 19.82
C ILE A 267 -1.42 5.75 18.39
N TRP A 268 -0.62 6.19 17.42
CA TRP A 268 -1.03 6.23 16.03
C TRP A 268 -1.36 4.83 15.50
N ILE A 269 -0.51 3.85 15.74
CA ILE A 269 -0.75 2.47 15.30
C ILE A 269 -1.95 1.87 16.03
N PHE A 270 -2.14 2.19 17.31
CA PHE A 270 -3.35 1.81 18.02
C PHE A 270 -4.62 2.38 17.37
N THR A 271 -4.59 3.62 16.87
CA THR A 271 -5.73 4.18 16.11
C THR A 271 -5.96 3.47 14.78
N LEU A 272 -4.91 3.05 14.07
CA LEU A 272 -5.01 2.25 12.84
C LEU A 272 -5.61 0.86 13.13
N VAL A 273 -5.20 0.21 14.23
CA VAL A 273 -5.78 -1.06 14.67
C VAL A 273 -7.28 -0.91 14.96
N CYS A 274 -7.68 0.16 15.65
CA CYS A 274 -9.09 0.44 15.89
C CYS A 274 -9.88 0.64 14.59
N GLU A 275 -9.29 1.31 13.61
CA GLU A 275 -9.90 1.52 12.30
C GLU A 275 -10.07 0.22 11.52
N GLU A 276 -9.07 -0.66 11.50
CA GLU A 276 -9.17 -1.98 10.87
C GLU A 276 -10.24 -2.87 11.54
N ILE A 277 -10.32 -2.82 12.88
CA ILE A 277 -11.37 -3.52 13.63
C ILE A 277 -12.75 -2.96 13.27
N ARG A 278 -12.90 -1.63 13.15
CA ARG A 278 -14.14 -0.98 12.75
C ARG A 278 -14.57 -1.41 11.34
N GLN A 279 -13.64 -1.48 10.39
CA GLN A 279 -13.90 -1.94 9.03
C GLN A 279 -14.34 -3.41 9.00
N LEU A 280 -13.70 -4.27 9.79
CA LEU A 280 -14.09 -5.67 9.92
C LEU A 280 -15.55 -5.84 10.39
N PHE A 281 -15.98 -5.04 11.36
CA PHE A 281 -17.36 -5.07 11.87
C PHE A 281 -18.39 -4.40 10.96
N SER A 282 -17.97 -3.41 10.17
CA SER A 282 -18.87 -2.65 9.28
C SER A 282 -19.14 -3.37 7.96
N THR A 283 -18.48 -4.50 7.69
CA THR A 283 -18.70 -5.31 6.49
C THR A 283 -20.08 -5.98 6.57
N GLU A 284 -20.96 -5.61 5.64
CA GLU A 284 -22.31 -6.18 5.52
C GLU A 284 -22.26 -7.66 5.12
N ALA A 285 -22.08 -8.55 6.10
CA ALA A 285 -22.19 -9.98 5.93
C ALA A 285 -23.26 -10.55 6.87
N GLN A 286 -24.04 -11.50 6.36
CA GLN A 286 -25.08 -12.19 7.15
C GLN A 286 -24.49 -12.95 8.37
N SER A 287 -23.18 -13.21 8.39
CA SER A 287 -22.46 -13.88 9.48
C SER A 287 -21.05 -13.31 9.67
N LYS A 288 -20.58 -13.24 10.93
CA LYS A 288 -19.25 -12.73 11.30
C LYS A 288 -18.10 -13.48 10.61
N GLN A 289 -18.26 -14.79 10.37
CA GLN A 289 -17.23 -15.58 9.68
C GLN A 289 -17.12 -15.20 8.20
N ASN A 290 -18.25 -14.98 7.54
CA ASN A 290 -18.27 -14.56 6.14
C ASN A 290 -17.73 -13.13 5.98
N ALA A 291 -17.92 -12.25 6.97
CA ALA A 291 -17.29 -10.93 7.01
C ALA A 291 -15.76 -11.04 7.07
N ILE A 292 -15.21 -11.87 7.95
CA ILE A 292 -13.75 -12.08 8.05
C ILE A 292 -13.19 -12.62 6.74
N ILE A 293 -13.83 -13.63 6.16
CA ILE A 293 -13.40 -14.22 4.88
C ILE A 293 -13.48 -13.17 3.76
N ALA A 294 -14.53 -12.36 3.71
CA ALA A 294 -14.67 -11.30 2.72
C ALA A 294 -13.60 -10.20 2.89
N TYR A 295 -13.33 -9.77 4.12
CA TYR A 295 -12.30 -8.79 4.43
C TYR A 295 -10.91 -9.26 3.99
N PHE A 296 -10.54 -10.50 4.32
CA PHE A 296 -9.26 -11.09 3.91
C PHE A 296 -9.20 -11.52 2.44
N LYS A 297 -10.22 -11.26 1.60
CA LYS A 297 -10.05 -11.43 0.15
C LYS A 297 -9.31 -10.25 -0.49
N ILE A 298 -9.39 -9.07 0.12
CA ILE A 298 -8.76 -7.86 -0.39
C ILE A 298 -7.26 -7.89 -0.10
N PHE A 299 -6.43 -7.70 -1.13
CA PHE A 299 -4.96 -7.75 -1.01
C PHE A 299 -4.43 -6.71 -0.02
N TRP A 300 -4.91 -5.48 -0.09
CA TRP A 300 -4.49 -4.38 0.78
C TRP A 300 -4.81 -4.65 2.26
N ASN A 301 -5.97 -5.22 2.55
CA ASN A 301 -6.34 -5.59 3.91
C ASN A 301 -5.43 -6.69 4.49
N LYS A 302 -4.95 -7.62 3.65
CA LYS A 302 -3.93 -8.60 4.06
C LYS A 302 -2.59 -7.91 4.37
N LEU A 303 -2.21 -6.93 3.56
CA LEU A 303 -0.96 -6.16 3.73
C LEU A 303 -0.99 -5.36 5.03
N ASP A 304 -2.11 -4.71 5.34
CA ASP A 304 -2.31 -3.94 6.58
C ASP A 304 -2.28 -4.84 7.80
N ALA A 305 -2.98 -5.99 7.76
CA ALA A 305 -2.94 -6.97 8.83
C ALA A 305 -1.52 -7.51 9.07
N LEU A 306 -0.75 -7.76 8.00
CA LEU A 306 0.64 -8.19 8.09
C LEU A 306 1.53 -7.10 8.73
N ALA A 307 1.39 -5.85 8.30
CA ALA A 307 2.15 -4.72 8.84
C ALA A 307 1.86 -4.53 10.34
N ILE A 308 0.59 -4.52 10.74
CA ILE A 308 0.20 -4.42 12.16
C ILE A 308 0.81 -5.55 12.99
N VAL A 309 0.76 -6.80 12.51
CA VAL A 309 1.35 -7.95 13.22
C VAL A 309 2.86 -7.82 13.33
N LEU A 310 3.55 -7.45 12.25
CA LEU A 310 5.01 -7.24 12.25
C LEU A 310 5.42 -6.09 13.18
N PHE A 311 4.64 -5.02 13.25
CA PHE A 311 4.88 -3.93 14.19
C PHE A 311 4.85 -4.43 15.64
N PHE A 312 3.82 -5.19 16.04
CA PHE A 312 3.75 -5.72 17.41
C PHE A 312 4.86 -6.74 17.69
N ILE A 313 5.28 -7.54 16.70
CA ILE A 313 6.44 -8.43 16.84
C ILE A 313 7.71 -7.62 17.06
N GLY A 314 7.98 -6.60 16.24
CA GLY A 314 9.14 -5.71 16.42
C GLY A 314 9.11 -4.97 17.75
N PHE A 315 7.94 -4.51 18.17
CA PHE A 315 7.75 -3.81 19.44
C PHE A 315 7.94 -4.74 20.65
N THR A 316 7.43 -5.97 20.61
CA THR A 316 7.63 -6.95 21.70
C THR A 316 9.08 -7.42 21.80
N LEU A 317 9.74 -7.67 20.66
CA LEU A 317 11.18 -8.00 20.61
C LEU A 317 12.05 -6.93 21.26
N ARG A 318 11.63 -5.66 21.21
CA ARG A 318 12.35 -4.54 21.82
C ARG A 318 12.41 -4.60 23.35
N PHE A 319 11.38 -5.13 24.03
CA PHE A 319 11.35 -5.19 25.50
C PHE A 319 12.25 -6.29 26.07
N ILE A 320 12.68 -7.23 25.22
CA ILE A 320 13.53 -8.33 25.63
C ILE A 320 14.95 -7.78 25.85
N PRO A 321 15.56 -7.97 27.04
CA PRO A 321 16.88 -7.44 27.38
C PRO A 321 18.02 -8.26 26.76
N ILE A 322 17.98 -8.47 25.44
CA ILE A 322 18.97 -9.23 24.66
C ILE A 322 19.39 -8.39 23.46
N THR A 323 20.70 -8.19 23.26
CA THR A 323 21.26 -7.37 22.16
C THR A 323 20.80 -7.86 20.79
N GLU A 324 20.81 -9.18 20.56
CA GLU A 324 20.34 -9.78 19.30
C GLU A 324 18.85 -9.49 19.04
N CYS A 325 18.02 -9.51 20.09
CA CYS A 325 16.60 -9.18 19.97
C CYS A 325 16.40 -7.70 19.61
N TYR A 326 17.26 -6.80 20.09
CA TYR A 326 17.24 -5.40 19.71
C TYR A 326 17.64 -5.20 18.24
N CYS A 327 18.71 -5.86 17.76
CA CYS A 327 19.08 -5.80 16.35
C CYS A 327 17.96 -6.39 15.46
N ALA A 328 17.37 -7.51 15.87
CA ALA A 328 16.23 -8.11 15.18
C ALA A 328 15.00 -7.19 15.18
N ALA A 329 14.70 -6.50 16.29
CA ALA A 329 13.60 -5.54 16.37
C ALA A 329 13.78 -4.39 15.37
N ARG A 330 15.00 -3.84 15.23
CA ARG A 330 15.31 -2.81 14.22
C ARG A 330 15.07 -3.31 12.80
N ILE A 331 15.53 -4.52 12.49
CA ILE A 331 15.35 -5.13 11.17
C ILE A 331 13.85 -5.32 10.88
N VAL A 332 13.11 -5.92 11.82
CA VAL A 332 11.66 -6.14 11.68
C VAL A 332 10.91 -4.83 11.47
N LEU A 333 11.19 -3.80 12.27
CA LEU A 333 10.53 -2.49 12.13
C LEU A 333 10.93 -1.76 10.83
N SER A 334 12.15 -1.96 10.32
CA SER A 334 12.57 -1.39 9.02
C SER A 334 11.83 -2.03 7.84
N VAL A 335 11.59 -3.34 7.91
CA VAL A 335 10.77 -4.04 6.92
C VAL A 335 9.31 -3.61 7.07
N ASP A 336 8.82 -3.46 8.30
CA ASP A 336 7.47 -2.96 8.58
C ASP A 336 7.24 -1.57 7.96
N LEU A 337 8.18 -0.63 8.14
CA LEU A 337 8.12 0.70 7.51
C LEU A 337 7.97 0.60 5.98
N THR A 338 8.63 -0.38 5.35
CA THR A 338 8.52 -0.62 3.90
C THR A 338 7.11 -1.05 3.51
N LEU A 339 6.42 -1.85 4.33
CA LEU A 339 5.02 -2.23 4.11
C LEU A 339 4.09 -1.02 4.22
N TRP A 340 4.30 -0.14 5.20
CA TRP A 340 3.54 1.11 5.32
C TRP A 340 3.77 2.06 4.14
N PHE A 341 4.99 2.09 3.57
CA PHE A 341 5.22 2.80 2.31
C PHE A 341 4.45 2.18 1.15
N MET A 342 4.45 0.85 1.02
CA MET A 342 3.66 0.15 -0.01
C MET A 342 2.16 0.44 0.13
N ARG A 343 1.63 0.58 1.35
CA ARG A 343 0.23 0.94 1.59
C ARG A 343 -0.19 2.26 0.93
N THR A 344 0.73 3.23 0.79
CA THR A 344 0.47 4.51 0.11
C THR A 344 -0.02 4.33 -1.33
N LEU A 345 0.36 3.23 -1.99
CA LEU A 345 -0.06 2.91 -3.35
C LEU A 345 -1.59 2.75 -3.46
N ASP A 346 -2.26 2.15 -2.47
CA ASP A 346 -3.73 2.01 -2.51
C ASP A 346 -4.43 3.37 -2.44
N MET A 347 -3.88 4.32 -1.68
CA MET A 347 -4.43 5.68 -1.65
C MET A 347 -4.34 6.33 -3.04
N PHE A 348 -3.23 6.12 -3.76
CA PHE A 348 -3.09 6.61 -5.14
C PHE A 348 -4.01 5.91 -6.14
N ALA A 349 -4.58 4.75 -5.81
CA ALA A 349 -5.55 4.08 -6.66
C ALA A 349 -6.84 4.91 -6.85
N ALA A 350 -7.20 5.76 -5.88
CA ALA A 350 -8.34 6.67 -5.97
C ALA A 350 -8.12 7.85 -6.95
N VAL A 351 -6.88 8.10 -7.39
CA VAL A 351 -6.56 9.20 -8.30
C VAL A 351 -6.89 8.80 -9.74
N LYS A 352 -7.80 9.54 -10.40
CA LYS A 352 -8.30 9.26 -11.77
C LYS A 352 -7.23 8.93 -12.81
N ARG A 353 -6.03 9.52 -12.70
CA ARG A 353 -4.91 9.30 -13.65
C ARG A 353 -3.97 8.15 -13.27
N LEU A 354 -3.86 7.83 -11.98
CA LEU A 354 -2.91 6.82 -11.47
C LEU A 354 -3.60 5.47 -11.20
N GLY A 355 -4.87 5.48 -10.80
CA GLY A 355 -5.65 4.27 -10.51
C GLY A 355 -5.60 3.22 -11.61
N PRO A 356 -5.98 3.54 -12.87
CA PRO A 356 -5.93 2.57 -13.96
C PRO A 356 -4.53 2.01 -14.22
N LYS A 357 -3.49 2.84 -14.03
CA LYS A 357 -2.09 2.40 -14.20
C LYS A 357 -1.66 1.43 -13.10
N LEU A 358 -2.07 1.68 -11.87
CA LEU A 358 -1.78 0.80 -10.74
C LEU A 358 -2.50 -0.54 -10.85
N ILE A 359 -3.76 -0.54 -11.29
CA ILE A 359 -4.52 -1.77 -11.56
C ILE A 359 -3.83 -2.57 -12.67
N MET A 360 -3.41 -1.91 -13.75
CA MET A 360 -2.66 -2.54 -14.84
C MET A 360 -1.35 -3.16 -14.37
N ILE A 361 -0.56 -2.46 -13.53
CA ILE A 361 0.65 -3.02 -12.90
C ILE A 361 0.30 -4.26 -12.06
N GLY A 362 -0.79 -4.22 -11.29
CA GLY A 362 -1.24 -5.36 -10.48
C GLY A 362 -1.61 -6.58 -11.31
N GLU A 363 -2.27 -6.39 -12.46
CA GLU A 363 -2.59 -7.46 -13.40
C GLU A 363 -1.33 -8.03 -14.06
N MET A 364 -0.39 -7.16 -14.45
CA MET A 364 0.92 -7.54 -15.00
C MET A 364 1.74 -8.43 -14.05
N VAL A 365 1.62 -8.28 -12.73
CA VAL A 365 2.33 -9.13 -11.76
C VAL A 365 1.89 -10.59 -11.87
N ASN A 366 0.65 -10.88 -12.25
CA ASN A 366 0.20 -12.27 -12.41
C ASN A 366 0.92 -12.96 -13.56
N ASP A 367 1.14 -12.24 -14.66
CA ASP A 367 1.85 -12.73 -15.85
C ASP A 367 3.36 -12.88 -15.56
N LEU A 368 3.93 -11.95 -14.76
CA LEU A 368 5.33 -12.01 -14.32
C LEU A 368 5.68 -13.30 -13.55
N ARG A 369 4.74 -13.90 -12.81
CA ARG A 369 5.02 -15.10 -11.98
C ARG A 369 5.54 -16.28 -12.78
N PHE A 370 5.00 -16.53 -13.98
CA PHE A 370 5.45 -17.61 -14.84
C PHE A 370 6.85 -17.34 -15.40
N PHE A 371 7.09 -16.11 -15.82
CA PHE A 371 8.41 -15.69 -16.31
C PHE A 371 9.49 -15.81 -15.22
N MET A 372 9.21 -15.36 -13.99
CA MET A 372 10.17 -15.47 -12.89
C MET A 372 10.52 -16.92 -12.56
N THR A 373 9.58 -17.85 -12.73
CA THR A 373 9.84 -19.29 -12.56
C THR A 373 10.84 -19.81 -13.61
N MET A 374 10.65 -19.44 -14.87
CA MET A 374 11.61 -19.77 -15.94
C MET A 374 12.98 -19.14 -15.68
N PHE A 375 13.00 -17.87 -15.29
CA PHE A 375 14.22 -17.12 -15.02
C PHE A 375 15.07 -17.75 -13.90
N ILE A 376 14.45 -18.17 -12.78
CA ILE A 376 15.14 -18.83 -11.67
C ILE A 376 15.88 -20.10 -12.12
N VAL A 377 15.32 -20.87 -13.06
CA VAL A 377 15.97 -22.09 -13.59
C VAL A 377 17.29 -21.74 -14.28
N PHE A 378 17.33 -20.69 -15.11
CA PHE A 378 18.56 -20.27 -15.78
C PHE A 378 19.60 -19.70 -14.81
N VAL A 379 19.17 -18.88 -13.85
CA VAL A 379 20.04 -18.32 -12.80
C VAL A 379 20.71 -19.44 -12.00
N LEU A 380 19.95 -20.45 -11.57
CA LEU A 380 20.48 -21.57 -10.81
C LEU A 380 21.41 -22.46 -11.66
N ALA A 381 21.05 -22.76 -12.90
CA ALA A 381 21.86 -23.58 -13.79
C ALA A 381 23.25 -22.97 -14.04
N PHE A 382 23.28 -21.68 -14.34
CA PHE A 382 24.54 -20.96 -14.52
C PHE A 382 25.28 -20.75 -13.19
N GLY A 383 24.57 -20.37 -12.12
CA GLY A 383 25.17 -20.12 -10.80
C GLY A 383 25.89 -21.34 -10.25
N VAL A 384 25.24 -22.51 -10.24
CA VAL A 384 25.85 -23.75 -9.73
C VAL A 384 27.06 -24.15 -10.59
N SER A 385 26.92 -24.08 -11.91
CA SER A 385 27.97 -24.51 -12.85
C SER A 385 29.21 -23.61 -12.76
N SER A 386 29.02 -22.28 -12.80
CA SER A 386 30.12 -21.31 -12.72
C SER A 386 30.79 -21.31 -11.35
N TYR A 387 30.02 -21.36 -10.26
CA TYR A 387 30.56 -21.38 -8.90
C TYR A 387 31.43 -22.62 -8.65
N SER A 388 31.02 -23.78 -9.18
CA SER A 388 31.79 -25.03 -9.11
C SER A 388 33.12 -24.97 -9.86
N LEU A 389 33.18 -24.28 -11.01
CA LEU A 389 34.40 -24.16 -11.81
C LEU A 389 35.44 -23.22 -11.18
N ILE A 390 34.96 -22.14 -10.55
CA ILE A 390 35.83 -21.11 -9.97
C ILE A 390 36.37 -21.52 -8.60
N HIS A 391 35.52 -22.05 -7.73
CA HIS A 391 35.87 -22.30 -6.33
C HIS A 391 36.19 -23.76 -6.02
N GLY A 392 36.00 -24.66 -6.99
CA GLY A 392 36.23 -26.10 -6.82
C GLY A 392 35.33 -26.72 -5.73
N ILE A 393 35.84 -27.76 -5.08
CA ILE A 393 35.10 -28.53 -4.07
C ILE A 393 35.08 -27.75 -2.75
N GLN A 394 33.88 -27.37 -2.31
CA GLN A 394 33.66 -26.73 -1.01
C GLN A 394 32.88 -27.63 -0.04
N LYS A 395 33.06 -27.42 1.26
CA LYS A 395 32.24 -28.06 2.30
C LYS A 395 30.85 -27.43 2.32
N PHE A 396 29.82 -28.24 2.55
CA PHE A 396 28.44 -27.74 2.66
C PHE A 396 28.33 -26.73 3.81
N SER A 397 27.90 -25.52 3.47
CA SER A 397 27.62 -24.42 4.39
C SER A 397 26.30 -23.79 3.99
N TRP A 398 25.53 -23.32 4.97
CA TRP A 398 24.27 -22.60 4.72
C TRP A 398 24.47 -21.30 3.91
N HIS A 399 25.70 -20.79 3.85
CA HIS A 399 26.06 -19.64 3.02
C HIS A 399 26.25 -20.00 1.53
N LEU A 400 26.48 -21.28 1.22
CA LEU A 400 26.79 -21.74 -0.14
C LEU A 400 25.65 -21.43 -1.14
N PRO A 401 24.36 -21.75 -0.87
CA PRO A 401 23.27 -21.41 -1.79
C PRO A 401 23.13 -19.89 -2.01
N ARG A 402 23.31 -19.09 -0.95
CA ARG A 402 23.28 -17.62 -1.04
C ARG A 402 24.39 -17.10 -1.94
N ASN A 403 25.61 -17.62 -1.79
CA ASN A 403 26.75 -17.19 -2.60
C ASN A 403 26.57 -17.56 -4.08
N ILE A 404 26.04 -18.76 -4.36
CA ILE A 404 25.76 -19.23 -5.72
C ILE A 404 24.73 -18.32 -6.41
N ILE A 405 23.61 -18.04 -5.74
CA ILE A 405 22.55 -17.19 -6.29
C ILE A 405 23.06 -15.76 -6.49
N ASN A 406 23.76 -15.19 -5.50
CA ASN A 406 24.31 -13.84 -5.60
C ASN A 406 25.29 -13.71 -6.76
N HIS A 407 26.18 -14.69 -6.94
CA HIS A 407 27.14 -14.70 -8.04
C HIS A 407 26.45 -14.63 -9.42
N ALA A 408 25.40 -15.42 -9.65
CA ALA A 408 24.66 -15.40 -10.91
C ALA A 408 23.73 -14.18 -11.08
N TYR A 409 23.14 -13.71 -9.99
CA TYR A 409 22.15 -12.62 -10.00
C TYR A 409 22.78 -11.28 -10.35
N TRP A 410 23.88 -10.89 -9.70
CA TRP A 410 24.53 -9.58 -9.93
C TRP A 410 25.06 -9.43 -11.35
N GLN A 411 25.49 -10.54 -11.95
CA GLN A 411 25.95 -10.56 -13.32
C GLN A 411 24.89 -10.14 -14.33
N ILE A 412 23.60 -10.42 -14.10
CA ILE A 412 22.53 -9.99 -15.02
C ILE A 412 22.45 -8.46 -15.11
N PHE A 413 22.77 -7.77 -14.02
CA PHE A 413 22.80 -6.31 -13.96
C PHE A 413 24.13 -5.69 -14.44
N GLY A 414 25.06 -6.51 -14.92
CA GLY A 414 26.33 -6.06 -15.47
C GLY A 414 27.47 -5.89 -14.46
N ASP A 415 27.33 -6.41 -13.24
CA ASP A 415 28.48 -6.52 -12.33
C ASP A 415 29.41 -7.64 -12.82
N LEU A 416 30.46 -7.24 -13.51
CA LEU A 416 31.42 -8.12 -14.19
C LEU A 416 32.73 -8.28 -13.40
N ASN A 417 32.76 -7.98 -12.11
CA ASN A 417 33.95 -8.14 -11.26
C ASN A 417 34.52 -9.57 -11.28
N THR A 418 33.70 -10.56 -11.62
CA THR A 418 34.12 -11.96 -11.82
C THR A 418 35.03 -12.18 -13.03
N LEU A 419 35.07 -11.24 -14.00
CA LEU A 419 35.99 -11.28 -15.14
C LEU A 419 37.45 -11.26 -14.70
N GLU A 420 37.78 -10.50 -13.67
CA GLU A 420 39.12 -10.49 -13.09
C GLU A 420 39.46 -11.85 -12.48
N THR A 421 38.49 -12.50 -11.82
CA THR A 421 38.64 -13.86 -11.29
C THR A 421 38.83 -14.90 -12.39
N PHE A 422 38.16 -14.74 -13.54
CA PHE A 422 38.36 -15.62 -14.70
C PHE A 422 39.72 -15.41 -15.37
N SER A 423 40.16 -14.16 -15.50
CA SER A 423 41.45 -13.80 -16.08
C SER A 423 42.63 -14.29 -15.25
N ASN A 424 42.51 -14.23 -13.92
CA ASN A 424 43.58 -14.64 -13.00
C ASN A 424 43.70 -16.16 -12.86
N ASN A 425 42.63 -16.90 -13.17
CA ASN A 425 42.63 -18.36 -13.22
C ASN A 425 43.04 -18.84 -14.62
N TYR A 426 44.35 -18.87 -14.90
CA TYR A 426 44.95 -19.35 -16.17
C TYR A 426 44.76 -20.86 -16.47
N GLN A 427 43.73 -21.50 -15.92
CA GLN A 427 43.38 -22.91 -16.13
C GLN A 427 42.19 -23.06 -17.09
N ALA A 428 42.02 -24.25 -17.66
CA ALA A 428 40.89 -24.61 -18.53
C ALA A 428 39.51 -24.26 -17.92
N ASN A 429 39.38 -24.33 -16.59
CA ASN A 429 38.16 -23.99 -15.87
C ASN A 429 37.77 -22.51 -16.03
N GLY A 430 38.74 -21.60 -16.08
CA GLY A 430 38.49 -20.16 -16.27
C GLY A 430 37.93 -19.87 -17.66
N TYR A 431 38.48 -20.49 -18.70
CA TYR A 431 37.97 -20.38 -20.07
C TYR A 431 36.55 -20.94 -20.22
N VAL A 432 36.26 -22.11 -19.63
CA VAL A 432 34.91 -22.70 -19.66
C VAL A 432 33.91 -21.81 -18.93
N ALA A 433 34.29 -21.26 -17.76
CA ALA A 433 33.42 -20.37 -17.02
C ALA A 433 33.17 -19.03 -17.74
N PHE A 434 34.17 -18.51 -18.46
CA PHE A 434 34.00 -17.34 -19.33
C PHE A 434 33.02 -17.63 -20.49
N ILE A 435 33.13 -18.79 -21.14
CA ILE A 435 32.19 -19.20 -22.19
C ILE A 435 30.76 -19.32 -21.63
N LEU A 436 30.61 -19.93 -20.45
CA LEU A 436 29.33 -20.02 -19.76
C LEU A 436 28.75 -18.64 -19.45
N LEU A 437 29.58 -17.67 -19.03
CA LEU A 437 29.15 -16.30 -18.77
C LEU A 437 28.63 -15.63 -20.04
N VAL A 438 29.37 -15.74 -21.16
CA VAL A 438 28.94 -15.16 -22.45
C VAL A 438 27.61 -15.76 -22.90
N ALA A 439 27.46 -17.08 -22.82
CA ALA A 439 26.22 -17.76 -23.15
C ALA A 439 25.06 -17.33 -22.23
N TYR A 440 25.32 -17.23 -20.92
CA TYR A 440 24.34 -16.78 -19.93
C TYR A 440 23.86 -15.35 -20.19
N MET A 441 24.77 -14.42 -20.46
CA MET A 441 24.43 -13.03 -20.78
C MET A 441 23.61 -12.92 -22.07
N ALA A 442 23.95 -13.72 -23.08
CA ALA A 442 23.17 -13.76 -24.32
C ALA A 442 21.74 -14.29 -24.08
N VAL A 443 21.58 -15.35 -23.32
CA VAL A 443 20.26 -15.93 -23.07
C VAL A 443 19.42 -15.09 -22.10
N VAL A 444 19.99 -14.67 -20.97
CA VAL A 444 19.22 -13.97 -19.94
C VAL A 444 19.04 -12.50 -20.31
N SER A 445 20.12 -11.79 -20.58
CA SER A 445 20.08 -10.33 -20.77
C SER A 445 19.57 -9.92 -22.15
N ILE A 446 19.85 -10.70 -23.20
CA ILE A 446 19.37 -10.37 -24.57
C ILE A 446 18.06 -11.08 -24.90
N LEU A 447 17.87 -12.36 -24.56
CA LEU A 447 16.64 -13.06 -24.93
C LEU A 447 15.55 -12.87 -23.87
N LEU A 448 15.79 -13.26 -22.61
CA LEU A 448 14.73 -13.28 -21.59
C LEU A 448 14.26 -11.90 -21.18
N VAL A 449 15.16 -10.94 -20.96
CA VAL A 449 14.76 -9.56 -20.60
C VAL A 449 13.99 -8.90 -21.74
N ASN A 450 14.39 -9.08 -23.00
CA ASN A 450 13.65 -8.53 -24.14
C ASN A 450 12.30 -9.23 -24.33
N LEU A 451 12.20 -10.53 -24.07
CA LEU A 451 10.91 -11.23 -24.05
C LEU A 451 10.01 -10.67 -22.95
N LEU A 452 10.55 -10.37 -21.76
CA LEU A 452 9.79 -9.76 -20.68
C LEU A 452 9.26 -8.37 -21.07
N ILE A 453 10.09 -7.55 -21.70
CA ILE A 453 9.69 -6.25 -22.24
C ILE A 453 8.61 -6.40 -23.32
N ALA A 454 8.65 -7.47 -24.12
CA ALA A 454 7.64 -7.72 -25.15
C ALA A 454 6.31 -8.25 -24.60
N MET A 455 6.32 -8.86 -23.41
CA MET A 455 5.11 -9.35 -22.74
C MET A 455 4.37 -8.24 -21.96
N PHE A 456 5.08 -7.19 -21.54
CA PHE A 456 4.51 -6.00 -20.89
C PHE A 456 4.18 -4.91 -21.92
#